data_AF-A0A349U538-F1
#
_entry.id   AF-A0A349U538-F1
#
_cell.length_a   1.000
_cell.length_b   1.000
_cell.length_c   1.000
_cell.angle_alpha   90.00
_cell.angle_beta   90.00
_cell.angle_gamma   90.00
#
_symmetry.space_group_name_H-M   'P 1'
#
loop_
_entity.id
_entity.type
_entity.pdbx_description
1 polymer ?
#
loop_
_entity_poly.entity_id
_entity_poly.type
_entity_poly.pdbx_seq_one_letter_code
_entity_poly.pdbx_strand_id
1 'polypeptide(L)'
;MFKIGDKVVYPMHGAGVIEAIEEKEVLGERNQYYILRLPVGDMKVMVPITTSREAGLREVVGKDEIKKVFRVLKGTSTVMSANWNRRYRANLEKIKSGDIFEVAEVVRNLIRREKEKALSSGEKKMLENARQILISELALAIELEEEKTKFLIDSALA
;
A
#
# COMPACT_ATOMS: atom_id res chain seq x y z
N MET A 1 -20.49 -1.71 2.35
CA MET A 1 -20.35 -3.11 1.89
C MET A 1 -19.85 -3.04 0.47
N PHE A 2 -18.73 -3.70 0.18
CA PHE A 2 -18.14 -3.68 -1.15
C PHE A 2 -18.84 -4.65 -2.10
N LYS A 3 -18.69 -4.40 -3.40
CA LYS A 3 -19.22 -5.18 -4.51
C LYS A 3 -18.09 -5.79 -5.33
N ILE A 4 -18.44 -6.82 -6.10
CA ILE A 4 -17.54 -7.38 -7.09
C ILE A 4 -17.17 -6.29 -8.10
N GLY A 5 -15.87 -6.14 -8.36
CA GLY A 5 -15.31 -5.08 -9.19
C GLY A 5 -14.85 -3.83 -8.43
N ASP A 6 -15.18 -3.68 -7.14
CA ASP A 6 -14.69 -2.55 -6.35
C ASP A 6 -13.17 -2.66 -6.14
N LYS A 7 -12.49 -1.51 -6.27
CA LYS A 7 -11.05 -1.37 -6.07
C LYS A 7 -10.79 -1.02 -4.61
N VAL A 8 -10.03 -1.89 -3.94
CA VAL A 8 -9.82 -1.81 -2.50
C VAL A 8 -8.36 -2.02 -2.14
N VAL A 9 -7.97 -1.55 -0.96
CA VAL A 9 -6.62 -1.67 -0.41
C VAL A 9 -6.68 -2.52 0.82
N TYR A 10 -5.82 -3.55 0.84
CA TYR A 10 -5.57 -4.34 2.03
C TYR A 10 -4.21 -3.95 2.62
N PRO A 11 -4.16 -3.45 3.88
CA PRO A 11 -2.91 -3.03 4.51
C PRO A 11 -1.81 -4.09 4.38
N MET A 12 -0.57 -3.64 4.24
CA MET A 12 0.64 -4.46 4.04
C MET A 12 0.73 -5.27 2.74
N HIS A 13 -0.37 -5.48 2.01
CA HIS A 13 -0.40 -6.32 0.80
C HIS A 13 -0.62 -5.50 -0.46
N GLY A 14 -1.22 -4.31 -0.34
CA GLY A 14 -1.43 -3.39 -1.44
C GLY A 14 -2.88 -3.36 -1.92
N ALA A 15 -3.07 -2.79 -3.10
CA ALA A 15 -4.38 -2.63 -3.69
C ALA A 15 -4.73 -3.80 -4.62
N GLY A 16 -6.03 -4.10 -4.67
CA GLY A 16 -6.60 -5.17 -5.47
C GLY A 16 -8.03 -4.88 -5.87
N VAL A 17 -8.65 -5.86 -6.52
CA VAL A 17 -10.05 -5.82 -6.92
C VAL A 17 -10.79 -6.96 -6.26
N ILE A 18 -12.02 -6.72 -5.84
CA ILE A 18 -12.89 -7.79 -5.35
C ILE A 18 -13.34 -8.63 -6.55
N GLU A 19 -12.84 -9.85 -6.61
CA GLU A 19 -13.13 -10.82 -7.67
C GLU A 19 -14.45 -11.55 -7.41
N ALA A 20 -14.72 -11.89 -6.14
CA ALA A 20 -15.92 -12.61 -5.74
C ALA A 20 -16.31 -12.32 -4.29
N ILE A 21 -17.56 -12.65 -3.96
CA ILE A 21 -18.05 -12.72 -2.58
C ILE A 21 -18.52 -14.16 -2.37
N GLU A 22 -17.82 -14.90 -1.51
CA GLU A 22 -18.09 -16.31 -1.26
C GLU A 22 -18.63 -16.51 0.16
N GLU A 23 -19.64 -17.37 0.31
CA GLU A 23 -20.06 -17.89 1.61
C GLU A 23 -19.30 -19.19 1.88
N LYS A 24 -18.62 -19.27 3.03
CA LYS A 24 -17.92 -20.48 3.47
C LYS A 24 -18.30 -20.84 4.89
N GLU A 25 -18.39 -22.14 5.12
CA GLU A 25 -18.54 -22.70 6.46
C GLU A 25 -17.16 -23.00 7.02
N VAL A 26 -16.81 -22.33 8.12
CA VAL A 26 -15.56 -22.56 8.84
C VAL A 26 -15.92 -22.86 10.29
N LEU A 27 -15.50 -24.03 10.80
CA LEU A 27 -15.81 -24.49 12.15
C LEU A 27 -17.32 -24.56 12.47
N GLY A 28 -18.16 -24.84 11.46
CA GLY A 28 -19.61 -24.95 11.60
C GLY A 28 -20.37 -23.62 11.53
N GLU A 29 -19.66 -22.49 11.38
CA GLU A 29 -20.26 -21.17 11.18
C GLU A 29 -20.15 -20.73 9.72
N ARG A 30 -21.27 -20.33 9.12
CA ARG A 30 -21.31 -19.76 7.77
C ARG A 30 -20.99 -18.29 7.82
N ASN A 31 -19.89 -17.92 7.18
CA ASN A 31 -19.43 -16.55 7.07
C ASN A 31 -19.26 -16.18 5.60
N GLN A 32 -19.50 -14.91 5.28
CA GLN A 32 -19.22 -14.37 3.95
C GLN A 32 -17.82 -13.76 3.91
N TYR A 33 -17.15 -13.92 2.78
CA TYR A 33 -15.78 -13.47 2.56
C TYR A 33 -15.66 -12.71 1.24
N TYR A 34 -14.88 -11.63 1.27
CA TYR A 34 -14.39 -10.96 0.08
C TYR A 34 -13.18 -11.72 -0.46
N ILE A 35 -13.24 -12.11 -1.74
CA ILE A 35 -12.11 -12.67 -2.47
C ILE A 35 -11.44 -11.53 -3.23
N LEU A 36 -10.29 -11.11 -2.73
CA LEU A 36 -9.49 -10.01 -3.28
C LEU A 36 -8.42 -10.59 -4.19
N ARG A 37 -8.33 -10.09 -5.41
CA ARG A 37 -7.21 -10.37 -6.30
C ARG A 37 -6.26 -9.17 -6.31
N LEU A 38 -5.05 -9.38 -5.81
CA LEU A 38 -4.00 -8.38 -5.86
C LEU A 38 -3.15 -8.64 -7.11
N PRO A 39 -2.96 -7.64 -7.99
CA PRO A 39 -2.06 -7.76 -9.15
C PRO A 39 -0.62 -8.08 -8.70
N VAL A 40 -0.25 -7.54 -7.54
CA VAL A 40 1.01 -7.79 -6.86
C VAL A 40 1.10 -9.27 -6.45
N GLY A 41 1.97 -10.01 -7.16
CA GLY A 41 2.29 -11.41 -6.85
C GLY A 41 1.19 -12.42 -7.19
N ASP A 42 0.18 -12.03 -7.98
CA ASP A 42 -1.02 -12.83 -8.33
C ASP A 42 -1.66 -13.50 -7.10
N MET A 43 -1.65 -12.79 -5.98
CA MET A 43 -2.08 -13.31 -4.69
C MET A 43 -3.59 -13.11 -4.54
N LYS A 44 -4.27 -14.16 -4.05
CA LYS A 44 -5.67 -14.08 -3.63
C LYS A 44 -5.77 -14.01 -2.11
N VAL A 45 -6.47 -13.00 -1.60
CA VAL A 45 -6.68 -12.80 -0.17
C VAL A 45 -8.17 -12.92 0.13
N MET A 46 -8.49 -13.67 1.17
CA MET A 46 -9.86 -13.90 1.62
C MET A 46 -10.09 -13.16 2.94
N VAL A 47 -10.96 -12.15 2.93
CA VAL A 47 -11.23 -11.30 4.10
C VAL A 47 -12.69 -11.48 4.55
N PRO A 48 -12.96 -11.85 5.82
CA PRO A 48 -14.33 -11.95 6.31
C PRO A 48 -15.04 -10.59 6.22
N ILE A 49 -16.29 -10.57 5.75
CA ILE A 49 -17.06 -9.33 5.63
C ILE A 49 -17.24 -8.68 7.01
N THR A 50 -17.48 -9.49 8.04
CA THR A 50 -17.72 -9.06 9.43
C THR A 50 -16.55 -8.26 10.01
N THR A 51 -15.32 -8.67 9.73
CA THR A 51 -14.09 -8.03 10.26
C THR A 51 -13.37 -7.17 9.23
N SER A 52 -13.93 -7.00 8.03
CA SER A 52 -13.28 -6.28 6.92
C SER A 52 -12.81 -4.86 7.29
N ARG A 53 -13.63 -4.13 8.05
CA ARG A 53 -13.29 -2.77 8.52
C ARG A 53 -12.19 -2.77 9.58
N GLU A 54 -12.20 -3.75 10.49
CA GLU A 54 -11.16 -3.92 11.52
C GLU A 54 -9.83 -4.37 10.92
N ALA A 55 -9.90 -5.16 9.84
CA ALA A 55 -8.76 -5.56 9.04
C ALA A 55 -8.17 -4.41 8.19
N GLY A 56 -8.78 -3.22 8.24
CA GLY A 56 -8.30 -2.02 7.53
C GLY A 56 -8.60 -2.03 6.03
N LEU A 57 -9.55 -2.85 5.56
CA LEU A 57 -9.97 -2.86 4.16
C LEU A 57 -10.65 -1.52 3.83
N ARG A 58 -10.12 -0.82 2.82
CA ARG A 58 -10.63 0.48 2.38
C ARG A 58 -10.72 0.58 0.87
N GLU A 59 -11.42 1.59 0.37
CA GLU A 59 -11.39 1.92 -1.06
C GLU A 59 -10.04 2.53 -1.44
N VAL A 60 -9.69 2.33 -2.72
CA VAL A 60 -8.56 3.02 -3.34
C VAL A 60 -8.83 4.52 -3.39
N VAL A 61 -7.78 5.31 -3.21
CA VAL A 61 -7.88 6.78 -3.22
C VAL A 61 -8.38 7.37 -4.53
N GLY A 62 -9.09 8.49 -4.43
CA GLY A 62 -9.62 9.23 -5.58
C GLY A 62 -8.59 10.10 -6.30
N LYS A 63 -8.97 10.65 -7.46
CA LYS A 63 -8.08 11.48 -8.31
C LYS A 63 -7.49 12.71 -7.59
N ASP A 64 -8.22 13.33 -6.68
CA ASP A 64 -7.73 14.50 -5.95
C ASP A 64 -6.75 14.14 -4.83
N GLU A 65 -6.92 12.97 -4.24
CA GLU A 65 -5.97 12.42 -3.27
C GLU A 65 -4.68 12.00 -3.94
N ILE A 66 -4.74 11.42 -5.15
CA ILE A 66 -3.56 11.12 -5.97
C ILE A 66 -2.69 12.37 -6.16
N LYS A 67 -3.29 13.53 -6.48
CA LYS A 67 -2.54 14.81 -6.60
C LYS A 67 -1.87 15.21 -5.29
N LYS A 68 -2.47 14.89 -4.13
CA LYS A 68 -1.87 15.13 -2.82
C LYS A 68 -0.71 14.15 -2.57
N VAL A 69 -0.85 12.87 -2.95
CA VAL A 69 0.23 11.87 -2.85
C VAL A 69 1.46 12.30 -3.65
N PHE A 70 1.28 12.74 -4.90
CA PHE A 70 2.39 13.27 -5.70
C PHE A 70 3.02 14.52 -5.10
N ARG A 71 2.25 15.36 -4.41
CA ARG A 71 2.81 16.49 -3.64
C ARG A 71 3.64 16.02 -2.45
N VAL A 72 3.21 14.97 -1.75
CA VAL A 72 4.00 14.36 -0.65
C VAL A 72 5.32 13.81 -1.19
N LEU A 73 5.29 13.07 -2.30
CA LEU A 73 6.49 12.50 -2.95
C LEU A 73 7.49 13.59 -3.36
N LYS A 74 7.01 14.68 -3.96
CA LYS A 74 7.85 15.83 -4.39
C LYS A 74 8.31 16.72 -3.24
N GLY A 75 7.60 16.71 -2.10
CA GLY A 75 7.89 17.55 -0.95
C GLY A 75 9.23 17.25 -0.27
N THR A 76 9.59 18.04 0.73
CA THR A 76 10.85 17.86 1.50
C THR A 76 10.79 16.64 2.41
N SER A 77 11.94 16.00 2.63
CA SER A 77 12.03 14.84 3.53
C SER A 77 11.64 15.26 4.94
N THR A 78 10.91 14.40 5.64
CA THR A 78 10.57 14.62 7.05
C THR A 78 11.72 14.16 7.92
N VAL A 79 11.81 14.74 9.12
CA VAL A 79 12.86 14.42 10.08
C VAL A 79 12.71 12.96 10.52
N MET A 80 13.74 12.17 10.26
CA MET A 80 13.83 10.78 10.70
C MET A 80 14.79 10.63 11.86
N SER A 81 14.49 9.71 12.78
CA SER A 81 15.40 9.34 13.88
C SER A 81 16.76 8.88 13.35
N ALA A 82 17.84 9.36 13.96
CA ALA A 82 19.19 8.87 13.70
C ALA A 82 19.34 7.38 14.09
N ASN A 83 18.71 6.97 15.19
CA ASN A 83 18.65 5.57 15.62
C ASN A 83 17.86 4.75 14.60
N TRP A 84 18.56 3.81 13.98
CA TRP A 84 18.06 2.86 12.99
C TRP A 84 16.81 2.11 13.45
N ASN A 85 16.83 1.52 14.65
CA ASN A 85 15.76 0.63 15.11
C ASN A 85 14.47 1.42 15.35
N ARG A 86 14.59 2.62 15.91
CA ARG A 86 13.44 3.53 16.12
C ARG A 86 12.85 3.97 14.78
N ARG A 87 13.69 4.28 13.79
CA ARG A 87 13.25 4.67 12.43
C ARG A 87 12.55 3.52 11.71
N TYR A 88 13.12 2.32 11.74
CA TYR A 88 12.52 1.14 11.15
C TYR A 88 11.13 0.87 11.75
N ARG A 89 10.99 0.90 13.08
CA ARG A 89 9.68 0.74 13.75
C ARG A 89 8.69 1.83 13.35
N ALA A 90 9.11 3.10 13.35
CA ALA A 90 8.23 4.21 12.95
C ALA A 90 7.74 4.07 11.50
N ASN A 91 8.61 3.70 10.57
CA ASN A 91 8.24 3.46 9.18
C ASN A 91 7.35 2.22 9.03
N LEU A 92 7.58 1.18 9.82
CA LEU A 92 6.74 -0.02 9.81
C LEU A 92 5.31 0.28 10.28
N GLU A 93 5.15 1.08 11.34
CA GLU A 93 3.83 1.48 11.83
C GLU A 93 3.08 2.32 10.78
N LYS A 94 3.79 3.21 10.06
CA LYS A 94 3.24 3.96 8.92
C LYS A 94 2.79 3.07 7.75
N ILE A 95 3.48 1.96 7.49
CA ILE A 95 3.06 1.03 6.43
C ILE A 95 1.84 0.21 6.90
N LYS A 96 1.80 -0.18 8.18
CA LYS A 96 0.69 -0.92 8.78
C LYS A 96 -0.59 -0.10 8.90
N SER A 97 -0.50 1.22 9.05
CA SER A 97 -1.66 2.11 9.11
C SER A 97 -2.52 2.02 7.84
N GLY A 98 -1.90 1.67 6.70
CA GLY A 98 -2.57 1.59 5.41
C GLY A 98 -2.88 2.96 4.79
N ASP A 99 -2.38 4.06 5.38
CA ASP A 99 -2.50 5.41 4.83
C ASP A 99 -1.50 5.61 3.68
N ILE A 100 -2.01 5.85 2.47
CA ILE A 100 -1.19 6.07 1.28
C ILE A 100 -0.24 7.27 1.43
N PHE A 101 -0.62 8.30 2.18
CA PHE A 101 0.23 9.47 2.41
C PHE A 101 1.44 9.12 3.28
N GLU A 102 1.22 8.31 4.32
CA GLU A 102 2.29 7.84 5.19
C GLU A 102 3.20 6.85 4.45
N VAL A 103 2.64 5.95 3.65
CA VAL A 103 3.42 5.03 2.79
C VAL A 103 4.27 5.83 1.80
N ALA A 104 3.70 6.84 1.13
CA ALA A 104 4.42 7.72 0.22
C ALA A 104 5.55 8.49 0.92
N GLU A 105 5.32 8.93 2.16
CA GLU A 105 6.34 9.58 2.99
C GLU A 105 7.51 8.63 3.29
N VAL A 106 7.23 7.37 3.65
CA VAL A 106 8.24 6.35 3.89
C VAL A 106 9.06 6.07 2.64
N VAL A 107 8.41 5.86 1.49
CA VAL A 107 9.08 5.63 0.20
C VAL A 107 10.00 6.79 -0.16
N ARG A 108 9.50 8.03 -0.10
CA ARG A 108 10.29 9.23 -0.39
C ARG A 108 11.51 9.34 0.50
N ASN A 109 11.31 9.18 1.80
CA ASN A 109 12.36 9.34 2.79
C ASN A 109 13.44 8.27 2.65
N LEU A 110 13.06 7.01 2.42
CA LEU A 110 14.00 5.91 2.24
C LEU A 110 14.80 6.04 0.93
N ILE A 111 14.17 6.44 -0.17
CA ILE A 111 14.87 6.67 -1.45
C ILE A 111 15.89 7.81 -1.35
N ARG A 112 15.53 8.93 -0.73
CA ARG A 112 16.48 10.03 -0.53
C ARG A 112 17.59 9.65 0.43
N ARG A 113 17.25 8.91 1.48
CA ARG A 113 18.26 8.36 2.39
C ARG A 113 19.21 7.45 1.63
N GLU A 114 18.74 6.57 0.75
CA GLU A 114 19.59 5.69 -0.07
C GLU A 114 20.59 6.48 -0.93
N LYS A 115 20.18 7.62 -1.49
CA LYS A 115 21.06 8.55 -2.24
C LYS A 115 22.14 9.18 -1.34
N GLU A 116 21.82 9.49 -0.08
CA GLU A 116 22.75 10.11 0.87
C GLU A 116 23.66 9.09 1.58
N LYS A 117 23.10 7.93 1.97
CA LYS A 117 23.72 6.86 2.76
C LYS A 117 23.10 5.51 2.41
N ALA A 118 23.93 4.48 2.31
CA ALA A 118 23.45 3.12 2.07
C ALA A 118 22.39 2.69 3.11
N LEU A 119 21.26 2.19 2.62
CA LEU A 119 20.24 1.53 3.43
C LEU A 119 20.75 0.16 3.89
N SER A 120 20.35 -0.26 5.09
CA SER A 120 20.56 -1.66 5.50
C SER A 120 19.63 -2.60 4.72
N SER A 121 19.94 -3.89 4.71
CA SER A 121 19.12 -4.92 4.07
C SER A 121 17.66 -4.89 4.52
N GLY A 122 17.37 -4.56 5.79
CA GLY A 122 16.00 -4.39 6.29
C GLY A 122 15.29 -3.17 5.73
N GLU A 123 15.99 -2.04 5.54
CA GLU A 123 15.42 -0.79 5.00
C GLU A 123 15.20 -0.94 3.50
N LYS A 124 16.09 -1.64 2.80
CA LYS A 124 15.91 -1.97 1.39
C LYS A 124 14.65 -2.78 1.18
N LYS A 125 14.49 -3.88 1.93
CA LYS A 125 13.28 -4.71 1.86
C LYS A 125 12.00 -3.95 2.22
N MET A 126 12.08 -3.06 3.23
CA MET A 126 10.98 -2.19 3.60
C MET A 126 10.64 -1.19 2.49
N LEU A 127 11.64 -0.57 1.86
CA LEU A 127 11.46 0.34 0.74
C LEU A 127 10.82 -0.38 -0.45
N GLU A 128 11.32 -1.56 -0.82
CA GLU A 128 10.75 -2.37 -1.89
C GLU A 128 9.27 -2.68 -1.63
N ASN A 129 8.93 -3.13 -0.42
CA ASN A 129 7.55 -3.44 -0.06
C ASN A 129 6.66 -2.17 -0.08
N ALA A 130 7.10 -1.09 0.57
CA ALA A 130 6.35 0.17 0.61
C ALA A 130 6.13 0.75 -0.79
N ARG A 131 7.14 0.65 -1.66
CA ARG A 131 7.06 1.09 -3.06
C ARG A 131 6.09 0.24 -3.85
N GLN A 132 6.09 -1.07 -3.64
CA GLN A 132 5.16 -1.98 -4.30
C GLN A 132 3.70 -1.72 -3.89
N ILE A 133 3.45 -1.51 -2.59
CA ILE A 133 2.14 -1.10 -2.07
C ILE A 133 1.69 0.19 -2.75
N LEU A 134 2.55 1.22 -2.79
CA LEU A 134 2.24 2.51 -3.41
C LEU A 134 1.96 2.40 -4.93
N ILE A 135 2.77 1.62 -5.65
CA ILE A 135 2.57 1.37 -7.10
C ILE A 135 1.22 0.69 -7.33
N SER A 136 0.91 -0.36 -6.56
CA SER A 136 -0.33 -1.12 -6.73
C SER A 136 -1.57 -0.25 -6.57
N GLU A 137 -1.55 0.63 -5.56
CA GLU A 137 -2.67 1.53 -5.29
C GLU A 137 -2.81 2.60 -6.35
N LEU A 138 -1.72 3.26 -6.74
CA LEU A 138 -1.75 4.29 -7.77
C LEU A 138 -2.09 3.71 -9.16
N ALA A 139 -1.64 2.50 -9.47
CA ALA A 139 -1.97 1.83 -10.74
C ALA A 139 -3.47 1.58 -10.85
N LEU A 140 -4.10 1.08 -9.78
CA LEU A 140 -5.54 0.85 -9.74
C LEU A 140 -6.35 2.17 -9.69
N ALA A 141 -5.84 3.19 -8.99
CA ALA A 141 -6.49 4.49 -8.85
C ALA A 141 -6.51 5.29 -10.16
N ILE A 142 -5.39 5.26 -10.91
CA ILE A 142 -5.21 6.03 -12.16
C ILE A 142 -5.63 5.19 -13.38
N GLU A 143 -5.85 3.88 -13.21
CA GLU A 143 -6.12 2.93 -14.31
C GLU A 143 -4.96 2.87 -15.31
N LEU A 144 -3.73 2.87 -14.78
CA LEU A 144 -2.51 2.75 -15.55
C LEU A 144 -1.81 1.44 -15.25
N GLU A 145 -1.05 0.95 -16.22
CA GLU A 145 -0.13 -0.17 -16.02
C GLU A 145 0.88 0.16 -14.91
N GLU A 146 1.28 -0.87 -14.16
CA GLU A 146 2.24 -0.73 -13.07
C GLU A 146 3.56 -0.10 -13.51
N GLU A 147 4.03 -0.44 -14.72
CA GLU A 147 5.28 0.08 -15.27
C GLU A 147 5.22 1.59 -15.54
N LYS A 148 4.12 2.08 -16.09
CA LYS A 148 3.88 3.52 -16.29
C LYS A 148 3.74 4.24 -14.95
N THR A 149 3.05 3.62 -14.00
CA THR A 149 2.88 4.17 -12.65
C THR A 149 4.22 4.29 -11.92
N LYS A 150 5.06 3.25 -12.02
CA LYS A 150 6.42 3.24 -11.49
C LYS A 150 7.26 4.39 -12.07
N PHE A 151 7.20 4.61 -13.37
CA PHE A 151 7.90 5.73 -14.01
C PHE A 151 7.43 7.10 -13.50
N LEU A 152 6.12 7.28 -13.27
CA LEU A 152 5.57 8.52 -12.70
C LEU A 152 6.06 8.76 -11.26
N ILE A 153 6.11 7.71 -10.44
CA ILE A 153 6.62 7.80 -9.06
C ILE A 153 8.11 8.14 -9.07
N ASP A 154 8.90 7.47 -9.91
CA ASP A 154 10.34 7.71 -10.01
C ASP A 154 10.63 9.13 -10.49
N SER A 155 9.85 9.63 -11.46
CA SER A 155 9.92 11.02 -11.93
C SER A 155 9.54 12.05 -10.86
N ALA A 156 8.67 11.69 -9.91
CA ALA A 156 8.30 12.55 -8.79
C ALA A 156 9.33 12.55 -7.65
N LEU A 157 10.22 11.56 -7.63
CA LEU A 157 11.27 11.36 -6.62
C LEU A 157 12.69 11.71 -7.13
N ALA A 158 12.81 12.01 -8.41
CA ALA A 158 13.99 12.58 -9.04
C ALA A 158 14.33 13.93 -8.40
#